data_AF-A0A9E8SDW8-F1
#
_entry.id   AF-A0A9E8SDW8-F1
#
_cell.length_a   1.000
_cell.length_b   1.000
_cell.length_c   1.000
_cell.angle_alpha   90.00
_cell.angle_beta   90.00
_cell.angle_gamma   90.00
#
_symmetry.space_group_name_H-M   'P 1'
#
loop_
_entity.id
_entity.type
_entity.pdbx_description
1 polymer ?
#
loop_
_entity_poly.entity_id
_entity_poly.type
_entity_poly.pdbx_seq_one_letter_code
_entity_poly.pdbx_strand_id
1 'polypeptide(L)'
;MLNLKIKKTMVKIVDFKTYQAEDGKDFCTLIVQGGLEAVKSQEKNRTYLTARTARVSCTFNEAVCKSLIGSDFPGTIQKVEVDPYEYTIKGSGEIITLSHRYEFLGEEESIVKENVFKEEEVF
;
A
#
# COMPACT_ATOMS: atom_id res chain seq x y z
N MET A 1 4.18 -3.58 32.54
CA MET A 1 4.68 -2.71 31.46
C MET A 1 4.87 -3.58 30.23
N LEU A 2 4.00 -3.47 29.23
CA LEU A 2 4.17 -4.20 27.97
C LEU A 2 5.31 -3.53 27.20
N ASN A 3 6.44 -4.21 27.11
CA ASN A 3 7.61 -3.72 26.39
C ASN A 3 7.38 -3.97 24.89
N LEU A 4 6.56 -3.11 24.26
CA LEU A 4 6.23 -3.23 22.85
C LEU A 4 7.49 -2.86 22.05
N LYS A 5 8.21 -3.86 21.53
CA LYS A 5 9.27 -3.62 20.53
C LYS A 5 8.58 -3.10 19.26
N ILE A 6 8.49 -1.78 19.12
CA ILE A 6 7.93 -1.13 17.94
C ILE A 6 8.81 -1.51 16.75
N LYS A 7 8.28 -2.34 15.84
CA LYS A 7 8.95 -2.62 14.57
C LYS A 7 8.72 -1.43 13.65
N LYS A 8 9.65 -0.48 13.69
CA LYS A 8 9.61 0.70 12.82
C LYS A 8 9.64 0.23 11.37
N THR A 9 8.55 0.48 10.65
CA THR A 9 8.41 0.08 9.24
C THR A 9 8.36 1.36 8.42
N MET A 10 9.03 1.37 7.28
CA MET A 10 9.11 2.55 6.40
C MET A 10 8.62 2.18 5.01
N VAL A 11 7.93 3.11 4.38
CA VAL A 11 7.61 3.09 2.96
C VAL A 11 8.38 4.20 2.25
N LYS A 12 8.65 4.02 0.96
CA LYS A 12 9.27 5.06 0.12
C LYS A 12 8.23 5.68 -0.80
N ILE A 13 8.22 6.99 -0.92
CA ILE A 13 7.39 7.69 -1.91
C ILE A 13 8.07 7.53 -3.27
N VAL A 14 7.44 6.86 -4.22
CA VAL A 14 8.06 6.49 -5.50
C VAL A 14 7.47 7.24 -6.69
N ASP A 15 6.25 7.74 -6.57
CA ASP A 15 5.53 8.46 -7.63
C ASP A 15 4.32 9.21 -7.05
N PHE A 16 3.58 9.96 -7.87
CA PHE A 16 2.29 10.55 -7.52
C PHE A 16 1.35 10.58 -8.72
N LYS A 17 0.05 10.74 -8.47
CA LYS A 17 -0.98 10.90 -9.50
C LYS A 17 -1.96 11.99 -9.12
N THR A 18 -2.46 12.68 -10.14
CA THR A 18 -3.56 13.64 -10.02
C THR A 18 -4.85 12.96 -10.45
N TYR A 19 -5.92 13.20 -9.69
CA TYR A 19 -7.26 12.70 -9.95
C TYR A 19 -8.24 13.86 -9.86
N GLN A 20 -9.35 13.78 -10.60
CA GLN A 20 -10.45 14.73 -10.49
C GLN A 20 -11.58 14.10 -9.68
N ALA A 21 -12.05 14.81 -8.66
CA ALA A 21 -13.21 14.42 -7.86
C ALA A 21 -14.53 14.72 -8.61
N GLU A 22 -15.63 14.14 -8.12
CA GLU A 22 -16.98 14.34 -8.71
C GLU A 22 -17.42 15.81 -8.71
N ASP A 23 -16.93 16.61 -7.77
CA ASP A 23 -17.19 18.06 -7.69
C ASP A 23 -16.30 18.89 -8.63
N GLY A 24 -15.48 18.22 -9.46
CA GLY A 24 -14.60 18.82 -10.44
C GLY A 24 -13.24 19.27 -9.90
N LYS A 25 -12.98 19.12 -8.58
CA LYS A 25 -11.70 19.51 -7.99
C LYS A 25 -10.62 18.46 -8.21
N ASP A 26 -9.43 18.91 -8.56
CA ASP A 26 -8.25 18.05 -8.66
C ASP A 26 -7.64 17.80 -7.27
N PHE A 27 -7.22 16.57 -7.03
CA PHE A 27 -6.48 16.18 -5.84
C PHE A 27 -5.32 15.24 -6.19
N CYS A 28 -4.26 15.30 -5.39
CA CYS A 28 -3.08 14.46 -5.57
C CYS A 28 -3.13 13.22 -4.67
N THR A 29 -2.51 12.15 -5.14
CA THR A 29 -2.31 10.92 -4.41
C THR A 29 -0.86 10.48 -4.58
N LEU A 30 -0.16 10.25 -3.46
CA LEU A 30 1.19 9.71 -3.46
C LEU A 30 1.14 8.19 -3.65
N ILE A 31 2.11 7.66 -4.39
CA ILE A 31 2.34 6.22 -4.51
C ILE A 31 3.49 5.88 -3.57
N VAL A 32 3.17 5.10 -2.54
CA VAL A 32 4.14 4.60 -1.57
C VAL A 32 4.48 3.16 -1.88
N GLN A 33 5.74 2.79 -1.67
CA GLN A 33 6.28 1.45 -1.89
C GLN A 33 6.82 0.89 -0.60
N GLY A 34 6.48 -0.36 -0.30
CA GLY A 34 7.01 -1.10 0.83
C GLY A 34 8.43 -1.62 0.60
N GLY A 35 8.87 -2.49 1.51
CA GLY A 35 10.15 -3.18 1.40
C GLY A 35 10.21 -4.19 0.25
N LEU A 36 11.43 -4.66 -0.01
CA LEU A 36 11.70 -5.72 -0.99
C LEU A 36 11.06 -7.04 -0.55
N GLU A 37 10.36 -7.69 -1.47
CA GLU A 37 9.72 -9.00 -1.31
C GLU A 37 10.22 -9.97 -2.38
N ALA A 38 10.60 -11.18 -1.98
CA ALA A 38 10.91 -12.25 -2.91
C ALA A 38 9.64 -13.08 -3.17
N VAL A 39 9.24 -13.18 -4.43
CA VAL A 39 8.05 -13.93 -4.85
C VAL A 39 8.42 -14.93 -5.93
N LYS A 40 7.72 -16.06 -5.98
CA LYS A 40 7.96 -17.12 -6.98
C LYS A 40 6.90 -17.03 -8.08
N SER A 41 7.34 -16.94 -9.33
CA SER A 41 6.44 -17.03 -10.49
C SER A 41 5.80 -18.42 -10.54
N GLN A 42 4.47 -18.49 -10.64
CA GLN A 42 3.74 -19.75 -10.74
C GLN A 42 4.03 -20.49 -12.06
N GLU A 43 4.15 -19.75 -13.17
CA GLU A 43 4.39 -20.35 -14.48
C GLU A 43 5.81 -20.93 -14.63
N LYS A 44 6.82 -20.16 -14.21
CA LYS A 44 8.24 -20.47 -14.52
C LYS A 44 9.01 -21.00 -13.31
N ASN A 45 8.38 -21.08 -12.14
CA ASN A 45 8.98 -21.51 -10.88
C ASN A 45 10.27 -20.73 -10.51
N ARG A 46 10.41 -19.50 -10.99
CA ARG A 46 11.57 -18.61 -10.75
C ARG A 46 11.24 -17.57 -9.68
N THR A 47 12.19 -17.30 -8.79
CA THR A 47 12.10 -16.22 -7.83
C THR A 47 12.42 -14.88 -8.49
N TYR A 48 11.58 -13.88 -8.25
CA TYR A 48 11.85 -12.49 -8.61
C TYR A 48 11.59 -11.57 -7.42
N LEU A 49 12.25 -10.42 -7.43
CA LEU A 49 12.08 -9.41 -6.41
C LEU A 49 11.00 -8.44 -6.84
N THR A 50 10.15 -8.07 -5.89
CA THR A 50 9.06 -7.11 -6.08
C THR A 50 8.94 -6.24 -4.83
N ALA A 51 8.07 -5.25 -4.87
CA ALA A 51 7.66 -4.50 -3.69
C ALA A 51 6.19 -4.13 -3.87
N ARG A 52 5.42 -4.19 -2.78
CA ARG A 52 4.03 -3.73 -2.79
C ARG A 52 3.97 -2.22 -2.90
N THR A 53 2.92 -1.73 -3.55
CA THR A 53 2.63 -0.30 -3.63
C THR A 53 1.21 -0.01 -3.18
N ALA A 54 1.01 1.14 -2.54
CA ALA A 54 -0.28 1.64 -2.14
C ALA A 54 -0.44 3.10 -2.56
N ARG A 55 -1.68 3.56 -2.64
CA ARG A 55 -2.04 4.95 -2.95
C ARG A 55 -2.49 5.65 -1.67
N VAL A 56 -1.93 6.83 -1.41
CA VAL A 56 -2.27 7.64 -0.24
C VAL A 56 -2.69 9.02 -0.72
N SER A 57 -3.98 9.33 -0.57
CA SER A 57 -4.51 10.66 -0.89
C SER A 57 -3.82 11.72 -0.02
N CYS A 58 -3.57 12.89 -0.60
CA CYS A 58 -2.89 13.96 0.11
C CYS A 58 -3.48 15.32 -0.25
N THR A 59 -3.27 16.30 0.63
CA THR A 59 -3.70 17.70 0.43
C THR A 59 -2.66 18.54 -0.30
N PHE A 60 -1.58 17.92 -0.77
CA PHE A 60 -0.50 18.59 -1.46
C PHE A 60 -0.84 18.88 -2.93
N ASN A 61 -0.21 19.91 -3.47
CA ASN A 61 -0.22 20.17 -4.90
C ASN A 61 0.88 19.35 -5.62
N GLU A 62 0.86 19.36 -6.96
CA GLU A 62 1.81 18.57 -7.76
C GLU A 62 3.29 18.91 -7.51
N ALA A 63 3.60 20.19 -7.27
CA ALA A 63 4.97 20.63 -7.05
C ALA A 63 5.53 20.04 -5.74
N VAL A 64 4.72 20.05 -4.68
CA VAL A 64 5.09 19.42 -3.40
C VAL A 64 5.18 17.90 -3.57
N CYS A 65 4.21 17.26 -4.23
CA CYS A 65 4.27 15.82 -4.49
C CYS A 65 5.55 15.39 -5.21
N LYS A 66 5.96 16.12 -6.27
CA LYS A 66 7.21 15.87 -6.98
C LYS A 66 8.43 15.98 -6.06
N SER A 67 8.45 16.98 -5.18
CA SER A 67 9.56 17.16 -4.23
C SER A 67 9.67 16.05 -3.18
N LEU A 68 8.58 15.35 -2.90
CA LEU A 68 8.53 14.27 -1.92
C LEU A 68 9.01 12.92 -2.47
N ILE A 69 9.08 12.74 -3.80
CA ILE A 69 9.56 11.49 -4.42
C ILE A 69 10.99 11.18 -3.95
N GLY A 70 11.21 9.92 -3.55
CA GLY A 70 12.46 9.42 -2.98
C GLY A 70 12.52 9.43 -1.46
N SER A 71 11.66 10.22 -0.81
CA SER A 71 11.59 10.33 0.65
C SER A 71 11.03 9.05 1.30
N ASP A 72 11.51 8.75 2.50
CA ASP A 72 10.98 7.68 3.33
C ASP A 72 9.91 8.23 4.29
N PHE A 73 8.84 7.48 4.49
CA PHE A 73 7.72 7.82 5.35
C PHE A 73 7.39 6.64 6.29
N PRO A 74 7.16 6.89 7.60
CA PRO A 74 6.81 5.83 8.54
C PRO A 74 5.47 5.16 8.20
N GLY A 75 5.44 3.83 8.22
CA GLY A 75 4.24 3.02 8.00
C GLY A 75 4.52 1.73 7.23
N THR A 76 3.46 0.99 6.92
CA THR A 76 3.52 -0.30 6.24
C THR A 76 2.45 -0.41 5.16
N ILE A 77 2.61 -1.40 4.26
CA ILE A 77 1.61 -1.73 3.25
C ILE A 77 1.01 -3.09 3.59
N GLN A 78 -0.30 -3.12 3.82
CA GLN A 78 -1.01 -4.34 4.16
C GLN A 78 -1.98 -4.74 3.06
N LYS A 79 -2.15 -6.05 2.87
CA LYS A 79 -3.21 -6.62 2.04
C LYS A 79 -4.50 -6.59 2.86
N VAL A 80 -5.53 -5.95 2.34
CA VAL A 80 -6.84 -5.84 2.97
C VAL A 80 -7.86 -6.52 2.06
N GLU A 81 -8.71 -7.35 2.66
CA GLU A 81 -9.84 -7.95 1.96
C GLU A 81 -10.90 -6.89 1.66
N VAL A 82 -11.43 -6.93 0.45
CA VAL A 82 -12.47 -6.00 -0.02
C VAL A 82 -13.47 -6.77 -0.86
N ASP A 83 -14.63 -6.17 -1.07
CA ASP A 83 -15.63 -6.71 -1.99
C ASP A 83 -15.00 -6.98 -3.37
N PRO A 84 -15.26 -8.16 -3.97
CA PRO A 84 -14.67 -8.52 -5.25
C PRO A 84 -14.93 -7.47 -6.34
N TYR A 85 -13.87 -7.03 -7.01
CA TYR A 85 -13.95 -6.07 -8.10
C TYR A 85 -13.24 -6.61 -9.34
N GLU A 86 -13.74 -6.21 -10.51
CA GLU A 86 -13.09 -6.49 -11.78
C GLU A 86 -11.87 -5.57 -11.97
N TYR A 87 -10.74 -6.17 -12.32
CA TYR A 87 -9.51 -5.46 -12.61
C TYR A 87 -8.97 -5.91 -13.96
N THR A 88 -8.79 -4.94 -14.86
CA THR A 88 -8.14 -5.19 -16.15
C THR A 88 -6.62 -5.13 -15.99
N ILE A 89 -5.95 -6.25 -16.27
CA ILE A 89 -4.48 -6.33 -16.27
C ILE A 89 -3.95 -5.42 -17.38
N LYS A 90 -3.22 -4.38 -16.97
CA LYS A 90 -2.56 -3.46 -17.89
C LYS A 90 -1.51 -4.22 -18.71
N GLY A 91 -1.68 -4.23 -20.02
CA GLY A 91 -0.79 -4.91 -20.97
C GLY A 91 -1.44 -6.09 -21.68
N SER A 92 -2.11 -7.00 -20.95
CA SER A 92 -2.82 -8.13 -21.55
C SER A 92 -4.28 -7.83 -21.90
N GLY A 93 -4.92 -6.89 -21.19
CA GLY A 93 -6.35 -6.62 -21.35
C GLY A 93 -7.27 -7.66 -20.69
N GLU A 94 -6.70 -8.64 -20.01
CA GLU A 94 -7.46 -9.67 -19.28
C GLU A 94 -8.18 -9.05 -18.07
N ILE A 95 -9.45 -9.39 -17.90
CA ILE A 95 -10.25 -8.97 -16.74
C ILE A 95 -10.19 -10.09 -15.70
N ILE A 96 -9.67 -9.78 -14.52
CA ILE A 96 -9.61 -10.69 -13.38
C ILE A 96 -10.46 -10.14 -12.24
N THR A 97 -10.99 -11.04 -11.39
CA THR A 97 -11.65 -10.62 -10.15
C THR A 97 -10.64 -10.60 -9.00
N LEU A 98 -10.54 -9.45 -8.32
CA LEU A 98 -9.71 -9.29 -7.14
C LEU A 98 -10.60 -9.05 -5.91
N SER A 99 -10.38 -9.82 -4.85
CA SER A 99 -11.02 -9.66 -3.53
C SER A 99 -10.09 -8.98 -2.50
N HIS A 100 -9.06 -8.31 -2.98
CA HIS A 100 -8.08 -7.66 -2.11
C HIS A 100 -7.50 -6.40 -2.74
N ARG A 101 -7.04 -5.51 -1.88
CA ARG A 101 -6.23 -4.34 -2.25
C ARG A 101 -5.09 -4.14 -1.28
N TYR A 102 -4.09 -3.37 -1.70
CA TYR A 102 -2.99 -2.95 -0.84
C TYR A 102 -3.27 -1.55 -0.31
N GLU A 103 -3.23 -1.42 1.01
CA GLU A 103 -3.43 -0.16 1.72
C GLU A 103 -2.21 0.22 2.52
N PHE A 104 -1.97 1.52 2.63
CA PHE A 104 -1.01 2.07 3.55
C PHE A 104 -1.65 2.13 4.95
N LEU A 105 -0.92 1.69 5.96
CA LEU A 105 -1.27 1.89 7.36
C LEU A 105 -0.16 2.68 8.04
N GLY A 106 -0.55 3.71 8.79
CA GLY A 106 0.35 4.45 9.66
C GLY A 106 0.92 3.55 10.77
N GLU A 107 2.00 3.98 11.42
CA GLU A 107 2.61 3.20 12.51
C GLU A 107 1.62 2.90 13.64
N GLU A 108 0.85 3.89 14.08
CA GLU A 108 -0.12 3.73 15.18
C GLU A 108 -1.25 2.76 14.83
N GLU A 109 -1.81 2.89 13.62
CA GLU A 109 -2.89 2.03 13.13
C GLU A 109 -2.43 0.59 12.96
N SER A 110 -1.19 0.39 12.49
CA SER A 110 -0.58 -0.93 12.36
C SER A 110 -0.48 -1.64 13.71
N ILE A 111 -0.14 -0.90 14.78
CA ILE A 111 -0.01 -1.43 16.14
C ILE A 111 -1.37 -1.90 16.67
N VAL A 112 -2.41 -1.07 16.52
CA VAL A 112 -3.75 -1.41 16.98
C VAL A 112 -4.22 -2.69 16.30
N LYS A 113 -4.05 -2.77 14.98
CA LYS A 113 -4.48 -3.93 14.20
C LYS A 113 -3.75 -5.22 14.59
N GLU A 114 -2.42 -5.18 14.76
CA GLU A 114 -1.65 -6.35 15.22
C GLU A 114 -2.07 -6.85 16.60
N ASN A 115 -2.49 -5.96 17.49
CA ASN A 115 -2.92 -6.35 18.84
C ASN A 115 -4.32 -6.98 18.85
N VAL A 116 -5.26 -6.47 18.04
CA VAL A 116 -6.61 -7.04 17.92
C VAL A 116 -6.55 -8.48 17.38
N PHE A 117 -5.74 -8.74 16.33
CA PHE A 117 -5.57 -10.09 15.79
C PHE A 117 -5.01 -11.09 16.83
N LYS A 118 -4.13 -10.65 17.72
CA LYS A 118 -3.60 -11.51 18.78
C LYS A 118 -4.63 -11.86 19.85
N GLU A 119 -5.59 -10.98 20.12
CA GLU A 119 -6.66 -11.28 21.08
C GLU A 119 -7.63 -12.31 20.50
N GLU A 120 -7.99 -12.20 19.21
CA GLU A 120 -8.90 -13.15 18.54
C GLU A 120 -8.33 -14.58 18.45
N GLU A 121 -7.01 -14.76 18.31
CA GLU A 121 -6.36 -16.10 18.28
C GLU A 121 -6.27 -16.78 19.66
N VAL A 122 -6.55 -16.07 20.75
CA VAL A 122 -6.41 -16.57 22.13
C VAL A 122 -7.75 -17.05 22.71
N PHE A 123 -8.84 -16.99 21.94
CA PHE A 123 -10.17 -17.51 22.31
C PHE A 123 -10.48 -18.88 21.68
#